data_AF-A0A0C3CUK5-F1
#
_entry.id   AF-A0A0C3CUK5-F1
#
_cell.length_a   1.000
_cell.length_b   1.000
_cell.length_c   1.000
_cell.angle_alpha   90.00
_cell.angle_beta   90.00
_cell.angle_gamma   90.00
#
_symmetry.space_group_name_H-M   'P 1'
#
loop_
_entity.id
_entity.type
_entity.pdbx_description
1 polymer ?
#
loop_
_entity_poly.entity_id
_entity_poly.type
_entity_poly.pdbx_seq_one_letter_code
_entity_poly.pdbx_strand_id
1 'polypeptide(L)'
;MVTCFIQVLLLVVSTLFHGVLAAEYLVGVGKDETTGKKGIGFDPSAIHPVAGDVIVFEFRSGQHSAVQSTFDTPCVGNGGFNSGVQTVSGALAVDAPGLPTVRLTVNDTNPLWFFDEAGGDCSKGGVLAVNPTEAQSAAAFRDNASKAPVPNTSSSSSTSASIPTNSLATTTSTPSSKSHSVRGWNFHVYLVLGGLLLAPIVAFL
;
A
#
# COMPACT_ATOMS: atom_id res chain seq x y z
N MET A 1 49.34 50.91 6.62
CA MET A 1 48.17 50.78 5.73
C MET A 1 48.04 49.40 5.06
N VAL A 2 48.86 48.40 5.40
CA VAL A 2 48.79 47.04 4.78
C VAL A 2 48.02 46.03 5.65
N THR A 3 47.81 46.31 6.94
CA THR A 3 47.13 45.43 7.88
C THR A 3 45.59 45.51 7.86
N CYS A 4 45.02 46.52 7.19
CA CYS A 4 43.56 46.67 7.08
C CYS A 4 42.94 45.76 5.99
N PHE A 5 43.72 45.42 4.95
CA PHE A 5 43.24 44.59 3.83
C PHE A 5 43.16 43.10 4.16
N ILE A 6 43.95 42.60 5.12
CA ILE A 6 43.98 41.18 5.49
C ILE A 6 42.74 40.79 6.32
N GLN A 7 42.18 41.74 7.08
CA GLN A 7 41.00 41.49 7.93
C GLN A 7 39.69 41.36 7.11
N VAL A 8 39.64 41.93 5.90
CA VAL A 8 38.43 41.92 5.05
C VAL A 8 38.33 40.63 4.21
N LEU A 9 39.46 39.97 3.93
CA LEU A 9 39.49 38.72 3.17
C LEU A 9 39.03 37.50 3.99
N LEU A 10 39.05 37.58 5.32
CA LEU A 10 38.68 36.47 6.21
C LEU A 10 37.17 36.41 6.56
N LEU A 11 36.36 37.37 6.11
CA LEU A 11 34.92 37.44 6.41
C LEU A 11 34.01 36.96 5.28
N VAL A 12 34.55 36.42 4.18
CA VAL A 12 33.74 36.03 3.00
C VAL A 12 33.55 34.50 2.85
N VAL A 13 34.12 33.67 3.72
CA VAL A 13 33.95 32.20 3.65
C VAL A 13 33.31 31.65 4.92
N SER A 14 32.14 32.18 5.27
CA SER A 14 31.17 31.47 6.11
C SER A 14 29.91 31.24 5.29
N THR A 15 30.05 30.54 4.16
CA THR A 15 28.90 29.85 3.58
C THR A 15 28.52 28.75 4.57
N LEU A 16 27.50 29.02 5.38
CA LEU A 16 26.79 28.00 6.13
C LEU A 16 26.38 26.91 5.13
N PHE A 17 27.15 25.82 5.12
CA PHE A 17 26.73 24.56 4.52
C PHE A 17 25.54 24.08 5.36
N HIS A 18 24.35 24.54 5.00
CA HIS A 18 23.11 23.94 5.45
C HIS A 18 23.02 22.60 4.75
N GLY A 19 23.59 21.56 5.37
CA GLY A 19 23.32 20.20 4.96
C GLY A 19 21.81 19.98 5.07
N VAL A 20 21.14 19.89 3.93
CA VAL A 20 19.73 19.44 3.89
C VAL A 20 19.76 17.98 4.30
N LEU A 21 19.47 17.72 5.57
CA LEU A 21 19.21 16.37 6.04
C LEU A 21 17.84 15.99 5.50
N ALA A 22 17.79 15.01 4.59
CA ALA A 22 16.54 14.37 4.21
C ALA A 22 15.99 13.60 5.41
N ALA A 23 14.81 13.99 5.89
CA ALA A 23 14.13 13.28 6.95
C ALA A 23 13.34 12.09 6.38
N GLU A 24 13.15 11.05 7.20
CA GLU A 24 12.31 9.91 6.87
C GLU A 24 11.00 9.97 7.65
N TYR A 25 9.88 9.92 6.92
CA TYR A 25 8.54 9.83 7.47
C TYR A 25 8.07 8.39 7.36
N LEU A 26 8.10 7.66 8.47
CA LEU A 26 7.57 6.30 8.53
C LEU A 26 6.05 6.36 8.67
N VAL A 27 5.35 5.85 7.66
CA VAL A 27 3.88 5.77 7.63
C VAL A 27 3.48 4.30 7.64
N GLY A 28 2.82 3.87 8.71
CA GLY A 28 2.28 2.52 8.81
C GLY A 28 1.00 2.38 7.99
N VAL A 29 0.96 1.42 7.06
CA VAL A 29 -0.23 1.13 6.22
C VAL A 29 -0.95 -0.10 6.76
N GLY A 30 -2.26 -0.03 7.00
CA GLY A 30 -3.03 -1.08 7.68
C GLY A 30 -3.04 -0.96 9.20
N LYS A 31 -2.88 0.27 9.70
CA LYS A 31 -2.89 0.61 11.12
C LYS A 31 -3.91 1.71 11.38
N ASP A 32 -4.73 1.52 12.39
CA ASP A 32 -5.69 2.54 12.82
C ASP A 32 -4.96 3.58 13.69
N GLU A 33 -4.88 4.82 13.21
CA GLU A 33 -4.16 5.92 13.86
C GLU A 33 -4.73 6.28 15.25
N THR A 34 -6.01 6.00 15.52
CA THR A 34 -6.63 6.33 16.81
C THR A 34 -6.30 5.30 17.89
N THR A 35 -6.28 4.03 17.53
CA THR A 35 -6.10 2.90 18.45
C THR A 35 -4.68 2.35 18.44
N GLY A 36 -3.88 2.65 17.41
CA GLY A 36 -2.55 2.09 17.18
C GLY A 36 -2.57 0.58 16.89
N LYS A 37 -3.74 0.01 16.59
CA LYS A 37 -3.91 -1.43 16.35
C LYS A 37 -4.00 -1.72 14.85
N LYS A 38 -3.98 -3.01 14.51
CA LYS A 38 -4.33 -3.47 13.17
C LYS A 38 -5.68 -2.88 12.76
N GLY A 39 -5.75 -2.36 11.56
CA GLY A 39 -6.94 -1.71 11.07
C GLY A 39 -6.81 -1.35 9.61
N ILE A 40 -7.50 -0.29 9.23
CA ILE A 40 -7.48 0.27 7.89
C ILE A 40 -6.86 1.67 7.97
N GLY A 41 -6.13 2.05 6.92
CA GLY A 41 -5.58 3.39 6.78
C GLY A 41 -4.12 3.53 7.17
N PHE A 42 -3.75 4.79 7.37
CA PHE A 42 -2.38 5.26 7.46
C PHE A 42 -2.16 5.88 8.84
N ASP A 43 -1.05 5.52 9.47
CA ASP A 43 -0.62 6.05 10.76
C ASP A 43 0.81 6.63 10.63
N PRO A 44 0.97 7.97 10.68
CA PRO A 44 -0.09 8.99 10.77
C PRO A 44 -0.87 9.15 9.46
N SER A 45 -2.09 9.70 9.51
CA SER A 45 -2.94 9.96 8.32
C SER A 45 -2.68 11.31 7.66
N ALA A 46 -1.85 12.15 8.30
CA ALA A 46 -1.36 13.39 7.72
C ALA A 46 0.11 13.65 8.08
N ILE A 47 0.91 14.04 7.09
CA ILE A 47 2.35 14.37 7.26
C ILE A 47 2.71 15.65 6.51
N HIS A 48 3.81 16.31 6.91
CA HIS A 48 4.28 17.57 6.32
C HIS A 48 5.76 17.52 5.91
N PRO A 49 6.16 16.64 4.97
CA PRO A 49 7.54 16.56 4.49
C PRO A 49 7.92 17.75 3.60
N VAL A 50 9.21 18.07 3.56
CA VAL A 50 9.78 19.05 2.62
C VAL A 50 10.48 18.35 1.45
N ALA A 51 10.84 19.13 0.43
CA ALA A 51 11.59 18.62 -0.72
C ALA A 51 12.90 17.95 -0.26
N GLY A 52 13.13 16.72 -0.72
CA GLY A 52 14.27 15.89 -0.35
C GLY A 52 13.97 14.83 0.71
N ASP A 53 12.89 14.98 1.49
CA ASP A 53 12.48 13.98 2.47
C ASP A 53 12.00 12.68 1.79
N VAL A 54 11.93 11.60 2.55
CA VAL A 54 11.48 10.28 2.09
C VAL A 54 10.30 9.81 2.92
N ILE A 55 9.19 9.47 2.26
CA ILE A 55 8.07 8.76 2.86
C ILE A 55 8.36 7.27 2.77
N VAL A 56 8.36 6.59 3.90
CA VAL A 56 8.54 5.13 4.02
C VAL A 56 7.20 4.53 4.40
N PHE A 57 6.51 3.95 3.41
CA PHE A 57 5.29 3.19 3.63
C PHE A 57 5.65 1.81 4.15
N GLU A 58 5.33 1.52 5.41
CA GLU A 58 5.59 0.23 6.07
C GLU A 58 4.28 -0.55 6.25
N PHE A 59 4.17 -1.72 5.63
CA PHE A 59 2.89 -2.41 5.48
C PHE A 59 2.64 -3.38 6.65
N ARG A 60 1.53 -3.20 7.36
CA ARG A 60 1.11 -4.04 8.48
C ARG A 60 0.42 -5.31 7.98
N SER A 61 0.09 -6.20 8.93
CA SER A 61 -0.59 -7.45 8.63
C SER A 61 -1.92 -7.21 7.90
N GLY A 62 -2.14 -7.87 6.77
CA GLY A 62 -3.28 -7.62 5.90
C GLY A 62 -2.84 -7.52 4.44
N GLN A 63 -3.76 -7.05 3.60
CA GLN A 63 -3.49 -6.66 2.23
C GLN A 63 -3.71 -5.15 2.17
N HIS A 64 -2.66 -4.40 1.84
CA HIS A 64 -2.68 -2.95 1.86
C HIS A 64 -1.85 -2.39 0.70
N SER A 65 -2.21 -1.20 0.23
CA SER A 65 -1.41 -0.45 -0.74
C SER A 65 -1.33 1.04 -0.39
N ALA A 66 -0.40 1.72 -1.05
CA ALA A 66 -0.31 3.17 -1.09
C ALA A 66 -0.33 3.59 -2.57
N VAL A 67 -1.47 4.11 -3.02
CA VAL A 67 -1.69 4.53 -4.40
C VAL A 67 -1.99 6.02 -4.42
N GLN A 68 -1.30 6.76 -5.28
CA GLN A 68 -1.49 8.19 -5.42
C GLN A 68 -2.80 8.49 -6.16
N SER A 69 -3.58 9.42 -5.64
CA SER A 69 -4.79 9.95 -6.25
C SER A 69 -4.73 11.47 -6.37
N THR A 70 -5.87 12.07 -6.71
CA THR A 70 -6.09 13.51 -6.52
C THR A 70 -6.96 13.73 -5.28
N PHE A 71 -7.03 14.97 -4.81
CA PHE A 71 -7.90 15.38 -3.71
C PHE A 71 -9.39 15.17 -4.02
N ASP A 72 -9.79 15.46 -5.26
CA ASP A 72 -11.19 15.45 -5.70
C ASP A 72 -11.67 14.06 -6.12
N THR A 73 -10.75 13.20 -6.57
CA THR A 73 -11.04 11.82 -6.97
C THR A 73 -10.22 10.83 -6.13
N PRO A 74 -10.49 10.71 -4.82
CA PRO A 74 -9.93 9.65 -4.00
C PRO A 74 -10.39 8.27 -4.51
N CYS A 75 -9.68 7.23 -4.07
CA CYS A 75 -9.95 5.82 -4.42
C CYS A 75 -9.75 5.44 -5.89
N VAL A 76 -9.20 6.36 -6.70
CA VAL A 76 -8.82 6.11 -8.09
C VAL A 76 -7.40 6.58 -8.29
N GLY A 77 -6.55 5.68 -8.80
CA GLY A 77 -5.15 6.00 -9.10
C GLY A 77 -5.05 7.08 -10.17
N ASN A 78 -4.22 8.09 -9.94
CA ASN A 78 -3.99 9.18 -10.91
C ASN A 78 -2.87 8.87 -11.92
N GLY A 79 -2.35 7.63 -11.92
CA GLY A 79 -1.20 7.21 -12.74
C GLY A 79 0.17 7.60 -12.17
N GLY A 80 0.21 8.20 -10.99
CA GLY A 80 1.43 8.52 -10.25
C GLY A 80 1.99 7.32 -9.47
N PHE A 81 2.47 7.59 -8.25
CA PHE A 81 3.04 6.56 -7.40
C PHE A 81 2.02 5.45 -7.07
N ASN A 82 2.46 4.20 -7.14
CA ASN A 82 1.67 3.04 -6.74
C ASN A 82 2.62 1.98 -6.17
N SER A 83 2.42 1.60 -4.90
CA SER A 83 3.23 0.57 -4.24
C SER A 83 2.92 -0.86 -4.70
N GLY A 84 1.79 -1.07 -5.38
CA GLY A 84 1.09 -2.35 -5.48
C GLY A 84 0.54 -2.80 -4.13
N VAL A 85 -0.35 -3.80 -4.16
CA VAL A 85 -0.85 -4.46 -2.95
C VAL A 85 0.26 -5.30 -2.31
N GLN A 86 0.62 -4.94 -1.09
CA GLN A 86 1.55 -5.67 -0.24
C GLN A 86 0.74 -6.59 0.68
N THR A 87 1.08 -7.88 0.71
CA THR A 87 0.40 -8.88 1.54
C THR A 87 1.30 -9.33 2.69
N VAL A 88 0.84 -9.16 3.91
CA VAL A 88 1.55 -9.53 5.14
C VAL A 88 0.68 -10.47 5.96
N SER A 89 1.28 -11.53 6.51
CA SER A 89 0.58 -12.52 7.33
C SER A 89 -0.20 -11.88 8.49
N GLY A 90 -1.47 -12.27 8.61
CA GLY A 90 -2.36 -11.87 9.71
C GLY A 90 -1.89 -12.30 11.11
N ALA A 91 -0.95 -13.24 11.20
CA ALA A 91 -0.43 -13.75 12.48
C ALA A 91 0.63 -12.83 13.11
N LEU A 92 1.23 -11.91 12.36
CA LEU A 92 2.26 -11.01 12.89
C LEU A 92 1.65 -9.95 13.82
N ALA A 93 2.42 -9.48 14.81
CA ALA A 93 2.05 -8.30 15.59
C ALA A 93 1.93 -7.05 14.69
N VAL A 94 1.20 -6.03 15.13
CA VAL A 94 0.97 -4.80 14.34
C VAL A 94 2.28 -4.14 13.92
N ASP A 95 3.22 -3.97 14.85
CA ASP A 95 4.54 -3.37 14.60
C ASP A 95 5.65 -4.43 14.68
N ALA A 96 5.43 -5.59 14.05
CA ALA A 96 6.47 -6.61 13.94
C ALA A 96 7.70 -6.06 13.19
N PRO A 97 8.93 -6.48 13.55
CA PRO A 97 10.13 -6.03 12.83
C PRO A 97 10.21 -6.64 11.42
N GLY A 98 10.84 -5.93 10.50
CA GLY A 98 11.13 -6.43 9.14
C GLY A 98 9.89 -6.50 8.24
N LEU A 99 8.89 -5.66 8.50
CA LEU A 99 7.72 -5.55 7.64
C LEU A 99 8.10 -4.95 6.27
N PRO A 100 7.38 -5.27 5.18
CA PRO A 100 7.68 -4.74 3.86
C PRO A 100 7.60 -3.22 3.85
N THR A 101 8.51 -2.59 3.11
CA THR A 101 8.53 -1.13 2.94
C THR A 101 8.61 -0.73 1.48
N VAL A 102 7.90 0.33 1.10
CA VAL A 102 8.08 1.02 -0.19
C VAL A 102 8.35 2.49 0.08
N ARG A 103 9.25 3.09 -0.69
CA ARG A 103 9.76 4.45 -0.46
C ARG A 103 9.36 5.41 -1.56
N LEU A 104 9.01 6.63 -1.18
CA LEU A 104 8.76 7.75 -2.08
C LEU A 104 9.58 8.96 -1.66
N THR A 105 10.46 9.44 -2.54
CA THR A 105 11.14 10.72 -2.36
C THR A 105 10.17 11.87 -2.66
N VAL A 106 10.11 12.83 -1.75
CA VAL A 106 9.30 14.03 -1.88
C VAL A 106 10.07 15.07 -2.68
N ASN A 107 9.52 15.49 -3.82
CA ASN A 107 10.21 16.40 -4.74
C ASN A 107 9.96 17.88 -4.42
N ASP A 108 8.81 18.20 -3.83
CA ASP A 108 8.39 19.55 -3.48
C ASP A 108 7.40 19.52 -2.31
N THR A 109 6.87 20.68 -1.93
CA THR A 109 5.91 20.83 -0.82
C THR A 109 4.45 20.83 -1.29
N ASN A 110 4.18 20.47 -2.54
CA ASN A 110 2.81 20.41 -3.04
C ASN A 110 2.03 19.28 -2.35
N PRO A 111 0.71 19.43 -2.18
CA PRO A 111 -0.10 18.38 -1.57
C PRO A 111 -0.09 17.09 -2.39
N LEU A 112 0.15 15.95 -1.72
CA LEU A 112 0.01 14.62 -2.31
C LEU A 112 -1.05 13.83 -1.56
N TRP A 113 -1.79 13.00 -2.29
CA TRP A 113 -2.97 12.31 -1.79
C TRP A 113 -2.81 10.83 -2.07
N PHE A 114 -2.92 9.99 -1.04
CA PHE A 114 -2.78 8.55 -1.18
C PHE A 114 -3.96 7.81 -0.58
N PHE A 115 -4.24 6.63 -1.12
CA PHE A 115 -5.26 5.73 -0.61
C PHE A 115 -4.81 4.28 -0.63
N ASP A 116 -5.48 3.47 0.17
CA ASP A 116 -5.38 2.01 0.14
C ASP A 116 -6.45 1.43 -0.80
N GLU A 117 -6.00 0.78 -1.88
CA GLU A 117 -6.88 0.19 -2.89
C GLU A 117 -7.44 -1.18 -2.46
N ALA A 118 -6.84 -1.81 -1.44
CA ALA A 118 -7.22 -3.15 -1.02
C ALA A 118 -8.57 -3.13 -0.29
N GLY A 119 -9.40 -4.16 -0.54
CA GLY A 119 -10.61 -4.42 0.26
C GLY A 119 -11.66 -3.30 0.31
N GLY A 120 -11.56 -2.30 -0.57
CA GLY A 120 -12.38 -1.09 -0.52
C GLY A 120 -12.06 -0.17 0.66
N ASP A 121 -10.86 -0.28 1.25
CA ASP A 121 -10.48 0.40 2.48
C ASP A 121 -10.39 1.93 2.32
N CYS A 122 -10.10 2.43 1.11
CA CYS A 122 -10.18 3.86 0.81
C CYS A 122 -11.53 4.49 1.23
N SER A 123 -12.65 3.87 0.84
CA SER A 123 -14.00 4.39 1.17
C SER A 123 -14.33 4.35 2.66
N LYS A 124 -13.56 3.60 3.44
CA LYS A 124 -13.70 3.48 4.89
C LYS A 124 -12.75 4.41 5.66
N GLY A 125 -12.01 5.27 4.95
CA GLY A 125 -11.05 6.21 5.54
C GLY A 125 -9.59 5.78 5.39
N GLY A 126 -9.30 4.77 4.56
CA GLY A 126 -7.95 4.37 4.21
C GLY A 126 -7.26 5.36 3.30
N VAL A 127 -6.94 6.55 3.82
CA VAL A 127 -6.35 7.67 3.07
C VAL A 127 -5.23 8.36 3.85
N LEU A 128 -4.26 8.93 3.13
CA LEU A 128 -3.17 9.74 3.65
C LEU A 128 -3.11 11.08 2.91
N ALA A 129 -2.96 12.15 3.69
CA ALA A 129 -2.72 13.49 3.21
C ALA A 129 -1.28 13.92 3.47
N VAL A 130 -0.54 14.25 2.42
CA VAL A 130 0.84 14.76 2.51
C VAL A 130 0.81 16.23 2.16
N ASN A 131 1.37 17.08 3.03
CA ASN A 131 1.32 18.54 2.92
C ASN A 131 -0.10 19.10 2.67
N PRO A 132 -1.13 18.69 3.44
CA PRO A 132 -2.47 19.26 3.29
C PRO A 132 -2.47 20.76 3.57
N THR A 133 -3.42 21.47 2.98
CA THR A 133 -3.65 22.91 3.24
C THR A 133 -4.93 23.10 4.03
N GLU A 134 -5.20 24.31 4.50
CA GLU A 134 -6.49 24.61 5.13
C GLU A 134 -7.66 24.41 4.15
N ALA A 135 -7.46 24.77 2.87
CA ALA A 135 -8.46 24.62 1.82
C ALA A 135 -8.65 23.15 1.38
N GLN A 136 -7.57 22.37 1.39
CA GLN A 136 -7.57 20.94 1.10
C GLN A 136 -7.04 20.20 2.33
N SER A 137 -7.92 19.96 3.30
CA SER A 137 -7.53 19.35 4.57
C SER A 137 -7.57 17.81 4.50
N ALA A 138 -6.83 17.15 5.40
CA ALA A 138 -6.89 15.69 5.55
C ALA A 138 -8.31 15.20 5.88
N ALA A 139 -9.06 15.96 6.69
CA ALA A 139 -10.45 15.66 7.01
C ALA A 139 -11.35 15.71 5.76
N ALA A 140 -11.22 16.76 4.95
CA ALA A 140 -11.97 16.88 3.71
C ALA A 140 -11.62 15.77 2.70
N PHE A 141 -10.34 15.37 2.63
CA PHE A 141 -9.93 14.25 1.77
C PHE A 141 -10.56 12.92 2.21
N ARG A 142 -10.60 12.65 3.51
CA ARG A 142 -11.31 11.49 4.07
C ARG A 142 -12.81 11.53 3.79
N ASP A 143 -13.43 12.70 3.89
CA ASP A 143 -14.84 12.88 3.54
C ASP A 143 -15.11 12.63 2.06
N ASN A 144 -14.23 13.10 1.18
CA ASN A 144 -14.30 12.82 -0.26
C ASN A 144 -14.18 11.31 -0.52
N ALA A 145 -13.27 10.61 0.16
CA ALA A 145 -13.08 9.18 0.01
C ALA A 145 -14.31 8.37 0.41
N SER A 146 -14.99 8.77 1.50
CA SER A 146 -16.25 8.12 1.94
C SER A 146 -17.39 8.22 0.92
N LYS A 147 -17.31 9.18 -0.01
CA LYS A 147 -18.30 9.42 -1.07
C LYS A 147 -17.85 8.88 -2.42
N ALA A 148 -16.61 8.39 -2.53
CA ALA A 148 -16.08 7.89 -3.78
C ALA A 148 -16.83 6.60 -4.19
N PRO A 149 -17.11 6.42 -5.49
CA PRO A 149 -17.60 5.15 -5.99
C PRO A 149 -16.59 4.04 -5.67
N VAL A 150 -17.05 2.96 -5.03
CA VAL A 150 -16.21 1.78 -4.79
C VAL A 150 -15.83 1.14 -6.13
N PRO A 151 -14.53 1.10 -6.51
CA PRO A 151 -14.12 0.33 -7.68
C PRO A 151 -14.22 -1.15 -7.32
N ASN A 152 -14.91 -1.94 -8.15
CA ASN A 152 -14.82 -3.40 -8.08
C ASN A 152 -13.42 -3.81 -8.54
N THR A 153 -12.45 -3.95 -7.62
CA THR A 153 -11.11 -4.45 -7.92
C THR A 153 -11.19 -5.92 -8.35
N SER A 154 -11.40 -6.15 -9.64
CA SER A 154 -11.10 -7.44 -10.27
C SER A 154 -9.60 -7.52 -10.43
N SER A 155 -8.99 -8.48 -9.72
CA SER A 155 -7.57 -8.81 -9.76
C SER A 155 -7.08 -8.92 -11.21
N SER A 156 -6.42 -7.87 -11.69
CA SER A 156 -5.74 -7.91 -12.98
C SER A 156 -4.38 -8.55 -12.75
N SER A 157 -4.34 -9.89 -12.80
CA SER A 157 -3.09 -10.62 -12.93
C SER A 157 -2.42 -10.16 -14.22
N SER A 158 -1.26 -9.52 -14.10
CA SER A 158 -0.41 -9.17 -15.22
C SER A 158 0.12 -10.44 -15.88
N THR A 159 -0.54 -10.88 -16.95
CA THR A 159 0.01 -11.89 -17.85
C THR A 159 1.15 -11.24 -18.63
N SER A 160 2.39 -11.56 -18.27
CA SER A 160 3.58 -11.15 -19.01
C SER A 160 3.45 -11.56 -20.48
N ALA A 161 3.62 -10.58 -21.37
CA ALA A 161 3.76 -10.78 -22.79
C ALA A 161 5.13 -11.42 -23.11
N SER A 162 5.11 -12.60 -23.75
CA SER A 162 6.29 -13.19 -24.40
C SER A 162 6.10 -13.16 -25.91
N ILE A 163 7.03 -12.51 -26.59
CA ILE A 163 7.14 -12.29 -28.05
C ILE A 163 7.65 -13.59 -28.73
N PRO A 164 7.34 -13.87 -30.03
CA PRO A 164 7.36 -15.22 -30.60
C PRO A 164 8.72 -15.63 -31.19
N THR A 165 9.01 -16.93 -31.20
CA THR A 165 10.12 -17.49 -31.97
C THR A 165 9.64 -18.67 -32.82
N ASN A 166 9.78 -18.49 -34.13
CA ASN A 166 9.46 -19.43 -35.19
C ASN A 166 10.55 -20.53 -35.26
N SER A 167 10.19 -21.80 -35.36
CA SER A 167 11.06 -22.86 -35.91
C SER A 167 10.24 -24.04 -36.43
N LEU A 168 10.74 -24.58 -37.55
CA LEU A 168 10.05 -25.32 -38.59
C LEU A 168 10.35 -26.85 -38.50
N ALA A 169 9.31 -27.65 -38.74
CA ALA A 169 9.25 -29.02 -39.29
C ALA A 169 10.03 -30.20 -38.62
N THR A 170 9.33 -31.33 -38.35
CA THR A 170 9.24 -32.49 -39.28
C THR A 170 8.39 -33.64 -38.68
N THR A 171 7.67 -34.32 -39.58
CA THR A 171 6.67 -35.42 -39.57
C THR A 171 6.83 -36.65 -38.63
N THR A 172 5.69 -37.28 -38.23
CA THR A 172 5.23 -38.63 -38.72
C THR A 172 4.01 -39.22 -37.95
N SER A 173 2.90 -39.44 -38.70
CA SER A 173 1.75 -40.39 -38.64
C SER A 173 1.11 -40.97 -37.33
N THR A 174 -0.19 -40.61 -37.10
CA THR A 174 -1.46 -41.40 -36.90
C THR A 174 -1.52 -42.78 -36.16
N PRO A 175 -2.71 -43.30 -35.71
CA PRO A 175 -4.08 -42.71 -35.64
C PRO A 175 -4.94 -43.03 -34.37
N SER A 176 -6.07 -42.29 -34.27
CA SER A 176 -7.43 -42.70 -33.81
C SER A 176 -7.65 -43.27 -32.40
N SER A 177 -8.48 -42.58 -31.60
CA SER A 177 -9.83 -43.07 -31.24
C SER A 177 -10.74 -41.97 -30.70
N LYS A 178 -11.99 -42.03 -31.17
CA LYS A 178 -13.16 -41.25 -30.73
C LYS A 178 -13.51 -41.61 -29.28
N SER A 179 -14.19 -40.73 -28.55
CA SER A 179 -15.52 -41.03 -27.95
C SER A 179 -15.84 -40.16 -26.71
N HIS A 180 -16.95 -39.44 -26.85
CA HIS A 180 -18.00 -39.16 -25.84
C HIS A 180 -17.79 -38.05 -24.79
N SER A 181 -18.39 -36.90 -25.15
CA SER A 181 -18.98 -35.92 -24.25
C SER A 181 -20.04 -36.58 -23.35
N VAL A 182 -19.93 -36.42 -22.04
CA VAL A 182 -21.07 -36.56 -21.12
C VAL A 182 -21.17 -35.32 -20.24
N ARG A 183 -22.25 -34.60 -20.51
CA ARG A 183 -22.87 -33.55 -19.72
C ARG A 183 -23.69 -34.25 -18.64
N GLY A 184 -23.57 -33.86 -17.37
CA GLY A 184 -24.43 -34.46 -16.34
C GLY A 184 -24.17 -33.94 -14.94
N TRP A 185 -25.04 -33.06 -14.50
CA TRP A 185 -25.19 -32.57 -13.14
C TRP A 185 -25.49 -33.73 -12.15
N ASN A 186 -25.15 -33.58 -10.86
CA ASN A 186 -26.16 -33.65 -9.78
C ASN A 186 -25.59 -33.58 -8.34
N PHE A 187 -26.21 -32.65 -7.60
CA PHE A 187 -26.71 -32.64 -6.21
C PHE A 187 -25.86 -33.05 -4.99
N HIS A 188 -25.89 -32.11 -4.04
CA HIS A 188 -25.69 -32.20 -2.60
C HIS A 188 -26.37 -33.39 -1.92
N VAL A 189 -25.66 -34.01 -0.96
CA VAL A 189 -26.24 -34.46 0.32
C VAL A 189 -25.21 -34.22 1.43
N TYR A 190 -25.56 -33.35 2.38
CA TYR A 190 -24.92 -33.23 3.70
C TYR A 190 -25.51 -34.29 4.62
N LEU A 191 -24.67 -35.01 5.36
CA LEU A 191 -25.08 -35.82 6.49
C LEU A 191 -24.01 -35.71 7.59
N VAL A 192 -24.14 -34.69 8.44
CA VAL A 192 -23.33 -34.54 9.65
C VAL A 192 -24.13 -35.17 10.79
N LEU A 193 -23.74 -36.39 11.18
CA LEU A 193 -24.23 -37.07 12.37
C LEU A 193 -23.47 -36.54 13.60
N GLY A 194 -24.24 -36.16 14.62
CA GLY A 194 -23.74 -35.55 15.84
C GLY A 194 -22.85 -36.45 16.70
N GLY A 195 -21.97 -35.81 17.46
CA GLY A 195 -21.15 -36.42 18.49
C GLY A 195 -20.96 -35.44 19.64
N LEU A 196 -21.82 -35.56 20.63
CA LEU A 196 -21.70 -34.98 21.97
C LEU A 196 -20.58 -35.72 22.72
N LEU A 197 -19.57 -35.00 23.23
CA LEU A 197 -18.63 -35.56 24.20
C LEU A 197 -18.24 -34.50 25.23
N LEU A 198 -18.32 -34.96 26.48
CA LEU A 198 -18.37 -34.23 27.75
C LEU A 198 -17.02 -33.62 28.14
N ALA A 199 -17.06 -32.45 28.79
CA ALA A 199 -15.93 -31.86 29.49
C ALA A 199 -15.75 -32.49 30.88
N PRO A 200 -14.50 -32.73 31.37
CA PRO A 200 -14.27 -33.08 32.75
C PRO A 200 -14.20 -31.84 33.65
N ILE A 201 -15.01 -31.85 34.71
CA ILE A 201 -14.93 -30.96 35.87
C ILE A 201 -13.75 -31.41 36.72
N VAL A 202 -12.77 -30.54 36.95
CA VAL A 202 -11.76 -30.74 38.00
C VAL A 202 -12.12 -29.83 39.17
N ALA A 203 -12.52 -30.46 40.27
CA ALA A 203 -12.78 -29.81 41.55
C ALA A 203 -11.45 -29.47 42.25
N PHE A 204 -11.33 -28.23 42.72
CA PHE A 204 -10.29 -27.83 43.67
C PHE A 204 -10.80 -28.07 45.11
N LEU A 205 -9.98 -28.73 45.91
CA LEU A 205 -9.99 -28.65 47.37
C LEU A 205 -9.09 -27.48 47.79
#